data_AF-A9P893-F1
#
_entry.id   AF-A9P893-F1
#
_cell.length_a   1.000
_cell.length_b   1.000
_cell.length_c   1.000
_cell.angle_alpha   90.00
_cell.angle_beta   90.00
_cell.angle_gamma   90.00
#
_symmetry.space_group_name_H-M   'P 1'
#
loop_
_entity.id
_entity.type
_entity.pdbx_description
1 polymer ?
#
loop_
_entity_poly.entity_id
_entity_poly.type
_entity_poly.pdbx_seq_one_letter_code
_entity_poly.pdbx_strand_id
1 'polypeptide(L)'
;MTDGYSGSDIKNLCVTAAHCPIREILKTEKKERTLALAENSPLPTLYSSSDIRPLKMEDFRYAHEQVCASVSSESTNMNELLQWNDLYGEGGSRKKKSLSYFM
;
A
#
# COMPACT_ATOMS: atom_id res chain seq x y z
N MET A 1 10.38 -6.41 -3.62
CA MET A 1 9.77 -5.06 -3.54
C MET A 1 9.14 -4.88 -2.17
N THR A 2 8.16 -5.68 -1.78
CA THR A 2 7.38 -5.45 -0.55
C THR A 2 7.82 -6.30 0.65
N ASP A 3 9.12 -6.53 0.82
CA ASP A 3 9.60 -7.26 2.01
C ASP A 3 9.44 -6.37 3.25
N GLY A 4 9.00 -6.94 4.37
CA GLY A 4 8.68 -6.20 5.60
C GLY A 4 7.37 -5.40 5.57
N TYR A 5 6.62 -5.41 4.46
CA TYR A 5 5.33 -4.71 4.39
C TYR A 5 4.26 -5.48 5.15
N SER A 6 3.47 -4.77 5.95
CA SER A 6 2.24 -5.29 6.52
C SER A 6 1.13 -5.37 5.45
N GLY A 7 0.04 -6.07 5.76
CA GLY A 7 -1.13 -6.10 4.88
C GLY A 7 -1.74 -4.71 4.62
N SER A 8 -1.64 -3.79 5.58
CA SER A 8 -2.07 -2.39 5.40
C SER A 8 -1.18 -1.65 4.39
N ASP A 9 0.13 -1.88 4.46
CA ASP A 9 1.08 -1.25 3.53
C ASP A 9 0.85 -1.73 2.10
N ILE A 10 0.60 -3.04 1.92
CA ILE A 10 0.26 -3.61 0.61
C ILE A 10 -1.05 -3.02 0.09
N LYS A 11 -2.08 -2.89 0.94
CA LYS A 11 -3.34 -2.23 0.56
C LYS A 11 -3.08 -0.80 0.08
N ASN A 12 -2.30 -0.02 0.83
CA ASN A 12 -2.01 1.37 0.50
C ASN A 12 -1.17 1.50 -0.78
N LEU A 13 -0.24 0.57 -1.01
CA LEU A 13 0.53 0.48 -2.26
C LEU A 13 -0.40 0.24 -3.46
N CYS A 14 -1.33 -0.72 -3.36
CA CYS A 14 -2.31 -0.99 -4.41
C CYS A 14 -3.25 0.19 -4.68
N VAL A 15 -3.73 0.87 -3.62
CA VAL A 15 -4.56 2.07 -3.74
C VAL A 15 -3.79 3.20 -4.45
N THR A 16 -2.54 3.42 -4.05
CA THR A 16 -1.68 4.44 -4.66
C THR A 16 -1.44 4.16 -6.15
N ALA A 17 -1.21 2.90 -6.52
CA ALA A 17 -1.05 2.46 -7.90
C ALA A 17 -2.34 2.66 -8.71
N ALA A 18 -3.51 2.28 -8.16
CA ALA A 18 -4.82 2.48 -8.79
C ALA A 18 -5.13 3.97 -9.06
N HIS A 19 -4.63 4.86 -8.22
CA HIS A 19 -4.78 6.31 -8.42
C HIS A 19 -3.83 6.91 -9.47
N CYS A 20 -2.81 6.19 -9.94
CA CYS A 20 -1.90 6.70 -10.99
C CYS A 20 -2.63 7.05 -12.30
N PRO A 21 -3.37 6.13 -12.95
CA PRO A 21 -4.05 6.43 -14.21
C PRO A 21 -5.12 7.52 -14.05
N ILE A 22 -5.79 7.58 -12.90
CA ILE A 22 -6.78 8.62 -12.60
C ILE A 22 -6.10 9.99 -12.50
N ARG A 23 -4.96 10.08 -11.82
CA ARG A 23 -4.17 11.32 -11.70
C ARG A 23 -3.63 11.79 -13.05
N GLU A 24 -3.33 10.88 -13.97
CA GLU A 24 -2.90 11.24 -15.33
C GLU A 24 -4.02 11.93 -16.11
N ILE A 25 -5.23 11.36 -16.10
CA ILE A 25 -6.41 11.95 -16.76
C ILE A 25 -6.70 13.34 -16.21
N LEU A 26 -6.75 13.47 -14.88
CA LEU A 26 -7.01 14.77 -14.23
C LEU A 26 -5.95 15.82 -14.59
N LYS A 27 -4.69 15.41 -14.77
CA LYS A 27 -3.62 16.30 -15.24
C LYS A 27 -3.82 16.71 -16.69
N THR A 28 -4.24 15.80 -17.56
CA THR A 28 -4.52 16.08 -18.97
C THR A 28 -5.71 17.02 -19.11
N GLU A 29 -6.82 16.74 -18.42
CA GLU A 29 -8.00 17.62 -18.37
C GLU A 29 -7.66 19.04 -17.95
N LYS A 30 -6.86 19.17 -16.88
CA LYS A 30 -6.46 20.48 -16.38
C LYS A 30 -5.65 21.25 -17.43
N LYS A 31 -4.75 20.57 -18.16
CA LYS A 31 -3.94 21.18 -19.22
C LYS A 31 -4.79 21.60 -20.42
N GLU A 32 -5.63 20.71 -20.93
CA GLU A 32 -6.53 20.99 -22.05
C GLU A 32 -7.48 22.14 -21.74
N ARG A 33 -8.03 22.17 -20.53
CA ARG A 33 -8.86 23.28 -20.06
C ARG A 33 -8.09 24.60 -20.04
N THR A 34 -6.85 24.63 -19.57
CA THR A 34 -6.04 25.86 -19.58
C THR A 34 -5.71 26.33 -20.99
N LEU A 35 -5.50 25.42 -21.94
CA LEU A 35 -5.24 25.76 -23.34
C LEU A 35 -6.49 26.32 -24.04
N ALA A 36 -7.65 25.67 -23.86
CA ALA A 36 -8.91 26.15 -24.41
C ALA A 36 -9.26 27.56 -23.92
N LEU A 37 -9.01 27.85 -22.64
CA LEU A 37 -9.19 29.19 -22.08
C LEU A 37 -8.22 30.23 -22.68
N ALA A 38 -6.98 29.85 -22.96
CA ALA A 38 -6.01 30.74 -23.61
C ALA A 38 -6.37 31.02 -25.07
N GLU A 39 -6.91 30.03 -25.78
CA GLU A 39 -7.28 30.12 -27.20
C GLU A 39 -8.71 30.62 -27.44
N ASN A 40 -9.46 30.98 -26.38
CA ASN A 40 -10.89 31.33 -26.43
C ASN A 40 -11.74 30.27 -27.18
N SER A 41 -11.35 29.01 -27.08
CA SER A 41 -12.03 27.86 -27.69
C SER A 41 -13.03 27.24 -26.70
N PRO A 42 -14.03 26.47 -27.20
CA PRO A 42 -14.96 25.78 -26.33
C PRO A 42 -14.24 24.79 -25.40
N LEU A 43 -14.82 24.59 -24.21
CA LEU A 43 -14.26 23.68 -23.22
C LEU A 43 -14.23 22.23 -23.73
N PRO A 44 -13.13 21.48 -23.50
CA PRO A 44 -13.03 20.08 -23.89
C PRO A 44 -14.02 19.21 -23.12
N THR A 45 -14.40 18.08 -23.74
CA THR A 45 -15.28 17.08 -23.12
C THR A 45 -14.54 16.38 -21.98
N LEU A 46 -15.23 16.12 -20.86
CA LEU A 46 -14.65 15.42 -19.72
C LEU A 46 -14.38 13.95 -20.04
N TYR A 47 -13.31 13.42 -19.47
CA TYR A 47 -12.98 12.01 -19.58
C TYR A 47 -13.90 11.18 -18.70
N SER A 48 -14.13 9.95 -19.12
CA SER A 48 -15.03 8.99 -18.50
C SER A 48 -14.28 7.77 -18.00
N SER A 49 -15.01 6.82 -17.40
CA SER A 49 -14.40 5.59 -16.90
C SER A 49 -13.77 4.72 -18.00
N SER A 50 -14.19 4.84 -19.26
CA SER A 50 -13.59 4.09 -20.37
C SER A 50 -12.22 4.62 -20.79
N ASP A 51 -11.90 5.85 -20.43
CA ASP A 51 -10.65 6.50 -20.80
C ASP A 51 -9.52 6.19 -19.80
N ILE A 52 -9.86 5.58 -18.67
CA ILE A 52 -8.90 5.11 -17.67
C ILE A 52 -8.08 3.99 -18.26
N ARG A 53 -6.78 4.25 -18.48
CA ARG A 53 -5.87 3.23 -18.98
C ARG A 53 -5.76 2.06 -17.98
N PRO A 54 -5.48 0.84 -18.47
CA PRO A 54 -5.15 -0.28 -17.60
C PRO A 54 -3.94 0.00 -16.71
N LEU A 55 -3.91 -0.64 -15.55
CA LEU A 55 -2.76 -0.64 -14.66
C LEU A 55 -1.57 -1.35 -15.29
N LYS A 56 -0.38 -0.79 -15.08
CA LYS A 56 0.88 -1.37 -15.54
C LYS A 56 1.86 -1.52 -14.37
N MET A 57 2.93 -2.28 -14.57
CA MET A 57 3.93 -2.50 -13.51
C MET A 57 4.66 -1.22 -13.11
N GLU A 58 4.71 -0.22 -13.99
CA GLU A 58 5.27 1.10 -13.70
C GLU A 58 4.49 1.80 -12.58
N ASP A 59 3.16 1.61 -12.52
CA ASP A 59 2.31 2.21 -11.48
C ASP A 59 2.64 1.66 -10.10
N PHE A 60 2.91 0.36 -10.03
CA PHE A 60 3.32 -0.30 -8.80
C PHE A 60 4.73 0.09 -8.37
N ARG A 61 5.66 0.31 -9.32
CA ARG A 61 6.98 0.85 -9.01
C ARG A 61 6.90 2.28 -8.47
N TYR A 62 6.11 3.14 -9.13
CA TYR A 62 5.86 4.49 -8.63
C TYR A 62 5.20 4.46 -7.25
N ALA A 63 4.18 3.63 -7.04
CA ALA A 63 3.51 3.51 -5.75
C ALA A 63 4.44 2.99 -4.65
N HIS A 64 5.33 2.06 -4.97
CA HIS A 64 6.35 1.54 -4.06
C HIS A 64 7.36 2.62 -3.63
N GLU A 65 7.66 3.60 -4.47
CA GLU A 65 8.51 4.74 -4.06
C GLU A 65 7.79 5.71 -3.10
N GLN A 66 6.46 5.69 -3.09
CA GLN A 66 5.64 6.60 -2.27
C GLN A 66 5.17 5.97 -0.95
N VAL A 67 5.07 4.65 -0.89
CA VAL A 67 4.62 3.89 0.28
C VAL A 67 5.82 3.16 0.86
N CYS A 68 5.99 3.20 2.19
CA CYS A 68 7.03 2.45 2.89
C CYS A 68 6.41 1.40 3.82
N ALA A 69 7.19 0.41 4.22
CA ALA A 69 6.80 -0.50 5.29
C ALA A 69 6.50 0.30 6.57
N SER A 70 5.35 0.06 7.19
CA SER A 70 4.97 0.73 8.45
C SER A 70 5.56 0.05 9.69
N VAL A 71 6.04 -1.18 9.54
CA VAL A 71 6.63 -1.96 10.62
C VAL A 71 8.10 -2.23 10.28
N SER A 72 8.99 -1.92 11.24
CA SER A 72 10.40 -2.29 11.14
C SER A 72 10.66 -3.56 11.94
N SER A 73 11.31 -4.53 11.29
CA SER A 73 11.80 -5.77 11.93
C SER A 73 12.82 -5.50 13.03
N GLU A 74 13.53 -4.37 12.97
CA GLU A 74 14.56 -3.99 13.94
C GLU A 74 14.01 -3.20 15.13
N SER A 75 12.71 -2.90 15.14
CA SER A 75 12.10 -2.15 16.25
C SER A 75 12.11 -2.96 17.56
N THR A 76 12.34 -2.29 18.68
CA THR A 76 12.31 -2.90 20.03
C THR A 76 11.01 -3.66 20.26
N ASN A 77 9.87 -3.08 19.87
CA ASN A 77 8.55 -3.70 19.98
C ASN A 77 8.47 -5.02 19.20
N MET A 78 9.04 -5.09 18.00
CA MET A 78 9.03 -6.30 17.19
C MET A 78 9.94 -7.38 17.80
N ASN A 79 11.10 -6.99 18.33
CA ASN A 79 11.99 -7.91 19.03
C ASN A 79 11.34 -8.50 20.29
N GLU A 80 10.62 -7.69 21.07
CA GLU A 80 9.87 -8.17 22.24
C GLU A 80 8.74 -9.13 21.85
N LEU A 81 8.04 -8.84 20.75
CA LEU A 81 7.00 -9.73 20.21
C LEU A 81 7.56 -11.08 19.76
N LEU A 82 8.74 -11.08 19.12
CA LEU A 82 9.42 -12.31 18.72
C LEU A 82 9.82 -13.14 19.94
N GLN A 83 10.45 -12.52 20.94
CA GLN A 83 10.80 -13.21 22.20
C GLN A 83 9.57 -13.78 22.90
N TRP A 84 8.46 -13.03 22.93
CA TRP A 84 7.21 -13.52 23.47
C TRP A 84 6.69 -14.73 22.69
N ASN A 85 6.72 -14.67 21.36
CA ASN A 85 6.30 -15.77 20.49
C ASN A 85 7.16 -17.03 20.68
N ASP A 86 8.49 -16.89 20.82
CA ASP A 86 9.38 -18.05 21.04
C ASP A 86 9.13 -18.74 22.39
N LEU A 87 8.67 -17.98 23.40
CA LEU A 87 8.36 -18.50 24.73
C LEU A 87 6.93 -19.08 24.80
N TYR A 88 5.95 -18.41 24.20
CA TYR A 88 4.52 -18.65 24.45
C TYR A 88 3.69 -18.97 23.21
N GLY A 89 4.23 -18.74 22.03
CA GLY A 89 3.59 -18.98 20.75
C GLY A 89 3.49 -20.45 20.40
N GLU A 90 3.05 -20.71 19.18
CA GLU A 90 2.91 -22.07 18.66
C GLU A 90 4.28 -22.74 18.54
N GLY A 91 4.47 -23.88 19.24
CA GLY A 91 5.76 -24.56 19.32
C GLY A 91 6.75 -23.95 20.33
N GLY A 92 6.30 -23.03 21.19
CA GLY A 92 7.14 -22.32 22.14
C GLY A 92 7.90 -23.21 23.13
N SER A 93 9.08 -22.75 23.53
CA SER A 93 10.02 -23.52 24.36
C SER A 93 9.58 -23.65 25.83
N ARG A 94 8.58 -22.89 26.27
CA ARG A 94 8.11 -22.95 27.65
C ARG A 94 7.31 -24.24 27.87
N LYS A 95 7.92 -25.20 28.57
CA LYS A 95 7.26 -26.44 29.00
C LYS A 95 5.96 -26.11 29.73
N LYS A 96 4.81 -26.57 29.22
CA LYS A 96 3.54 -26.56 29.95
C LYS A 96 3.75 -27.39 31.22
N LYS A 97 3.72 -26.76 32.40
CA LYS A 97 3.71 -27.48 33.68
C LYS A 97 2.45 -28.36 33.67
N SER A 98 2.61 -29.68 33.77
CA SER A 98 1.46 -30.55 34.05
C SER A 98 0.93 -30.17 35.43
N LEU A 99 -0.33 -29.74 35.48
CA LEU A 99 -1.01 -29.50 36.75
C LEU A 99 -1.23 -30.85 37.42
N SER A 100 -0.66 -31.03 38.61
CA SER A 100 -0.67 -32.29 39.38
C SER A 100 -2.04 -32.63 39.99
N TYR A 101 -3.11 -31.93 39.61
CA TYR A 101 -4.43 -32.08 40.23
C TYR A 101 -5.21 -33.31 39.72
N PHE A 102 -4.71 -33.99 38.68
CA PHE A 102 -5.28 -35.24 38.15
C PHE A 102 -4.40 -36.46 38.46
N MET A 103 -3.77 -36.50 39.65
CA MET A 103 -3.18 -37.73 40.21
C MET A 103 -4.09 -38.31 41.28
#